data_AF-A0A178IL53-F1
#
_entry.id   AF-A0A178IL53-F1
#
_cell.length_a   1.000
_cell.length_b   1.000
_cell.length_c   1.000
_cell.angle_alpha   90.00
_cell.angle_beta   90.00
_cell.angle_gamma   90.00
#
_symmetry.space_group_name_H-M   'P 1'
#
loop_
_entity.id
_entity.type
_entity.pdbx_description
1 polymer ?
#
loop_
_entity_poly.entity_id
_entity_poly.type
_entity_poly.pdbx_seq_one_letter_code
_entity_poly.pdbx_strand_id
1 'polypeptide(L)'
;MTVAALQRKVELLEKAVLQLRFQVEGRTPVTGADAPVTFTPKQFAERIGRSPDWVCREISRRRIKAYGRPYLIPGSELARFL
;
A
#
# COMPACT_ATOMS: atom_id res chain seq x y z
N MET A 1 -2.53 -33.89 9.07
CA MET A 1 -2.60 -32.52 8.50
C MET A 1 -3.37 -32.59 7.19
N THR A 2 -4.40 -31.77 7.00
CA THR A 2 -5.22 -31.76 5.79
C THR A 2 -4.65 -30.81 4.74
N VAL A 3 -4.87 -31.10 3.45
CA VAL A 3 -4.42 -30.25 2.32
C VAL A 3 -4.93 -28.80 2.47
N ALA A 4 -6.15 -28.62 2.98
CA ALA A 4 -6.73 -27.30 3.26
C ALA A 4 -5.96 -26.49 4.32
N ALA A 5 -5.40 -27.15 5.34
CA ALA A 5 -4.59 -26.47 6.35
C ALA A 5 -3.22 -26.04 5.79
N LEU A 6 -2.70 -26.78 4.80
CA LEU A 6 -1.47 -26.44 4.10
C LEU A 6 -1.69 -25.22 3.19
N GLN A 7 -2.77 -25.21 2.41
CA GLN A 7 -3.14 -24.09 1.53
C GLN A 7 -3.33 -22.78 2.31
N ARG A 8 -4.01 -22.84 3.46
CA ARG A 8 -4.22 -21.65 4.30
C ARG A 8 -2.91 -21.10 4.89
N LYS A 9 -1.93 -21.97 5.18
CA LYS A 9 -0.58 -21.53 5.58
C LYS A 9 0.17 -20.88 4.43
N VAL A 10 0.05 -21.41 3.22
CA VAL A 10 0.68 -20.83 2.02
C VAL A 10 0.11 -19.43 1.74
N GLU A 11 -1.21 -19.25 1.77
CA GLU A 11 -1.83 -17.91 1.61
C GLU A 11 -1.36 -16.91 2.68
N LEU A 12 -1.22 -17.34 3.93
CA LEU A 12 -0.71 -16.49 5.01
C LEU A 12 0.75 -16.09 4.79
N LEU A 13 1.57 -17.03 4.32
CA LEU A 13 2.97 -16.77 3.99
C LEU A 13 3.10 -15.82 2.80
N GLU A 14 2.30 -16.00 1.75
CA GLU A 14 2.30 -15.11 0.59
C GLU A 14 1.90 -13.68 0.97
N LYS A 15 0.86 -13.53 1.81
CA LYS A 15 0.46 -12.23 2.36
C LYS A 15 1.56 -11.60 3.22
N ALA A 16 2.21 -12.38 4.08
CA ALA A 16 3.31 -11.89 4.91
C ALA A 16 4.53 -11.46 4.08
N VAL A 17 4.87 -12.22 3.03
CA VAL A 17 5.96 -11.90 2.11
C VAL A 17 5.64 -10.62 1.33
N LEU A 18 4.40 -10.44 0.86
CA LEU A 18 3.99 -9.19 0.22
C LEU A 18 4.10 -8.00 1.16
N GLN A 19 3.62 -8.13 2.40
CA GLN A 19 3.76 -7.07 3.42
C GLN A 19 5.22 -6.70 3.70
N LEU A 20 6.09 -7.71 3.85
CA LEU A 20 7.52 -7.49 4.06
C LEU A 20 8.17 -6.83 2.85
N ARG A 21 7.82 -7.24 1.62
CA ARG A 21 8.33 -6.58 0.40
C ARG A 21 7.89 -5.12 0.34
N PHE A 22 6.65 -4.79 0.66
CA PHE A 22 6.21 -3.38 0.74
C PHE A 22 6.97 -2.59 1.81
N GLN A 23 7.25 -3.20 2.96
CA GLN A 23 8.01 -2.56 4.03
C GLN A 23 9.48 -2.34 3.65
N VAL A 24 10.08 -3.24 2.86
CA VAL A 24 11.48 -3.16 2.42
C VAL A 24 11.64 -2.28 1.18
N GLU A 25 10.82 -2.43 0.15
CA GLU A 25 10.83 -1.59 -1.06
C GLU A 25 10.36 -0.16 -0.78
N GLY A 26 9.60 0.04 0.30
CA GLY A 26 9.25 1.34 0.84
C GLY A 26 10.42 2.07 1.53
N ARG A 27 11.51 1.38 1.84
CA ARG A 27 12.69 2.01 2.45
C ARG A 27 13.60 2.56 1.35
N THR A 28 13.25 3.74 0.83
CA THR A 28 14.25 4.61 0.22
C THR A 28 15.29 4.97 1.30
N PRO A 29 16.60 4.83 1.04
CA PRO A 29 17.65 5.24 1.97
C PRO A 29 17.76 6.76 1.92
N VAL A 30 16.76 7.44 2.50
CA VAL A 30 16.88 8.84 2.87
C VAL A 30 17.27 8.83 4.33
N THR A 31 18.28 9.60 4.69
CA THR A 31 18.74 9.85 6.06
C THR A 31 17.55 10.24 6.95
N GLY A 32 16.94 9.25 7.60
CA GLY A 32 15.71 9.38 8.37
C GLY A 32 14.90 8.09 8.34
N ALA A 33 15.18 7.19 9.29
CA ALA A 33 14.66 5.82 9.36
C ALA A 33 13.13 5.63 9.47
N ASP A 34 12.32 6.68 9.35
CA ASP A 34 10.86 6.64 9.55
C ASP A 34 10.08 7.61 8.65
N ALA A 35 10.62 8.02 7.49
CA ALA A 35 9.83 8.81 6.55
C ALA A 35 8.72 7.91 5.95
N PRO A 36 7.42 8.20 6.19
CA PRO A 36 6.35 7.40 5.62
C PRO A 36 6.44 7.46 4.09
N VAL A 37 6.46 6.29 3.44
CA VAL A 37 6.36 6.20 1.99
C VAL A 37 5.13 6.97 1.56
N THR A 38 5.29 7.91 0.63
CA THR A 38 4.16 8.63 0.07
C THR A 38 4.12 8.43 -1.43
N PHE A 39 2.90 8.34 -1.95
CA PHE A 39 2.63 8.17 -3.37
C PHE A 39 1.81 9.35 -3.88
N THR A 40 2.14 9.82 -5.08
CA THR A 40 1.19 10.63 -5.84
C THR A 40 -0.03 9.79 -6.21
N PRO A 41 -1.20 10.38 -6.53
CA PRO A 41 -2.38 9.63 -6.95
C PRO A 41 -2.12 8.74 -8.17
N LYS A 42 -1.21 9.16 -9.06
CA LYS A 42 -0.78 8.39 -10.22
C LYS A 42 -0.01 7.13 -9.80
N GLN A 43 1.03 7.28 -8.99
CA GLN A 43 1.81 6.14 -8.50
C GLN A 43 0.96 5.18 -7.66
N PHE A 44 0.04 5.71 -6.87
CA PHE A 44 -0.89 4.90 -6.08
C PHE A 44 -1.83 4.09 -6.96
N ALA A 45 -2.41 4.73 -7.98
CA ALA A 45 -3.29 4.12 -8.98
C ALA A 45 -2.61 2.98 -9.76
N GLU A 46 -1.37 3.19 -10.21
CA GLU A 46 -0.55 2.16 -10.86
C GLU A 46 -0.37 0.92 -9.97
N ARG A 47 -0.17 1.13 -8.66
CA ARG A 47 0.12 0.06 -7.69
C ARG A 47 -1.09 -0.80 -7.36
N ILE A 48 -2.29 -0.23 -7.36
CA ILE A 48 -3.54 -0.94 -7.07
C ILE A 48 -4.32 -1.33 -8.34
N GLY A 49 -3.80 -1.03 -9.54
CA GLY A 49 -4.48 -1.33 -10.81
C GLY A 49 -5.81 -0.58 -10.96
N ARG A 50 -5.86 0.70 -10.60
CA ARG A 50 -7.04 1.57 -10.72
C ARG A 50 -6.69 2.86 -11.47
N SER A 51 -7.70 3.65 -11.83
CA SER A 51 -7.45 4.98 -12.41
C SER A 51 -7.12 6.01 -11.32
N PRO A 52 -6.30 7.03 -11.61
CA PRO A 52 -6.02 8.13 -10.68
C PRO A 52 -7.29 8.83 -10.19
N ASP A 53 -8.29 8.99 -11.05
CA ASP A 53 -9.58 9.61 -10.68
C ASP A 53 -10.36 8.79 -9.67
N TRP A 54 -10.34 7.46 -9.82
CA TRP A 54 -10.95 6.55 -8.86
C TRP A 54 -10.25 6.68 -7.49
N VAL A 55 -8.91 6.73 -7.49
CA VAL A 55 -8.10 6.92 -6.27
C VAL A 55 -8.44 8.24 -5.58
N CYS A 56 -8.48 9.35 -6.33
CA CYS A 56 -8.84 10.66 -5.78
C CYS A 56 -10.24 10.65 -5.16
N ARG A 57 -11.24 10.08 -5.86
CA ARG A 57 -12.60 9.95 -5.34
C ARG A 57 -12.64 9.15 -4.04
N GLU A 58 -11.87 8.08 -3.98
CA GLU A 58 -11.90 7.14 -2.87
C GLU A 58 -11.14 7.64 -1.64
N ILE A 59 -10.07 8.42 -1.84
CA ILE A 59 -9.40 9.19 -0.78
C ILE A 59 -10.38 10.17 -0.15
N SER A 60 -11.14 10.92 -0.96
CA SER A 60 -12.16 11.84 -0.46
C SER A 60 -13.28 11.10 0.28
N ARG A 61 -13.77 9.99 -0.27
CA ARG A 61 -14.85 9.18 0.34
C ARG A 61 -14.44 8.58 1.68
N ARG A 62 -13.20 8.08 1.78
CA ARG A 62 -12.67 7.39 2.96
C ARG A 62 -11.95 8.33 3.94
N ARG A 63 -11.93 9.64 3.67
CA ARG A 63 -11.24 10.68 4.46
C ARG A 63 -9.78 10.30 4.76
N ILE A 64 -9.09 9.78 3.76
CA ILE A 64 -7.70 9.38 3.90
C ILE A 64 -6.84 10.64 4.03
N LYS A 65 -5.93 10.64 5.01
CA LYS A 65 -5.01 11.75 5.23
C LYS A 65 -4.01 11.79 4.08
N ALA A 66 -4.25 12.69 3.15
CA ALA A 66 -3.29 13.05 2.12
C ALA A 66 -2.68 14.42 2.47
N TYR A 67 -1.39 14.59 2.20
CA TYR A 67 -0.64 15.76 2.65
C TYR A 67 -0.06 16.54 1.46
N GLY A 68 0.06 17.86 1.62
CA GLY A 68 0.77 18.73 0.67
C GLY A 68 0.12 18.92 -0.70
N ARG A 69 0.80 19.70 -1.54
CA ARG A 69 0.58 19.78 -2.98
C ARG A 69 1.90 19.43 -3.67
N PRO A 70 1.96 18.45 -4.59
CA PRO A 70 0.87 17.55 -4.99
C PRO A 70 0.37 16.68 -3.83
N TYR A 71 -0.88 16.20 -3.93
CA TYR A 71 -1.47 15.30 -2.92
C TYR A 71 -0.57 14.07 -2.73
N LEU A 72 -0.07 13.85 -1.52
CA LEU A 72 0.76 12.70 -1.17
C LEU A 72 -0.03 11.73 -0.28
N ILE A 73 -0.17 10.49 -0.73
CA ILE A 73 -0.94 9.42 -0.09
C ILE A 73 0.04 8.51 0.66
N PRO A 74 -0.08 8.34 1.98
CA PRO A 74 0.77 7.42 2.72
C PRO A 74 0.62 5.98 2.22
N GLY A 75 1.74 5.28 2.07
CA GLY A 75 1.77 3.87 1.69
C GLY A 75 1.11 2.95 2.70
N SER A 76 1.05 3.36 3.98
CA SER A 76 0.27 2.66 5.01
C SER A 76 -1.23 2.59 4.69
N GLU A 77 -1.75 3.52 3.86
CA GLU A 77 -3.16 3.54 3.47
C GLU A 77 -3.44 2.56 2.31
N LEU A 78 -2.43 2.02 1.62
CA LEU A 78 -2.60 1.02 0.54
C LEU A 78 -3.42 -0.19 0.99
N ALA A 79 -3.21 -0.65 2.23
CA ALA A 79 -3.92 -1.78 2.81
C ALA A 79 -5.45 -1.57 2.90
N ARG A 80 -5.92 -0.33 2.81
CA ARG A 80 -7.36 -0.03 2.81
C ARG A 80 -7.97 -0.22 1.42
N PHE A 81 -7.18 -0.27 0.35
CA PHE A 81 -7.65 -0.33 -1.04
C PHE A 81 -7.53 -1.70 -1.70
N LEU A 82 -6.81 -2.63 -1.07
CA LEU A 82 -6.74 -4.05 -1.43
C LEU A 82 -7.86 -4.82 -0.73
#